data_AF-A0A3D1WQK9-F1
#
_entry.id   AF-A0A3D1WQK9-F1
#
_cell.length_a   1.000
_cell.length_b   1.000
_cell.length_c   1.000
_cell.angle_alpha   90.00
_cell.angle_beta   90.00
_cell.angle_gamma   90.00
#
_symmetry.space_group_name_H-M   'P 1'
#
loop_
_entity.id
_entity.type
_entity.pdbx_description
1 polymer ?
#
loop_
_entity_poly.entity_id
_entity_poly.type
_entity_poly.pdbx_seq_one_letter_code
_entity_poly.pdbx_strand_id
1 'polypeptide(L)'
;MEDHEQMEMDDKAKLAILQALYKVIAKAVSTGDKHNLRGRVDAKLRESYEQDGTKSQDIRIGGKKVGTISAIVKDDPFVDHDVFELVDVDKLEEWCVDVDAEYFADYVMYGTMDAFETLRDFAQYYFTKTGEMPDGCEIARYTSGSGSSYVKSTTVRVDPQKVYEAAGRELPSITRALLTDGGDE
;
A
#
# COMPACT_ATOMS: atom_id res chain seq x y z
N MET A 1 47.75 -39.32 18.47
CA MET A 1 46.37 -39.37 17.96
C MET A 1 45.60 -38.44 18.85
N GLU A 2 45.44 -37.19 18.42
CA GLU A 2 44.64 -36.22 19.15
C GLU A 2 43.18 -36.58 18.86
N ASP A 3 42.49 -37.02 19.92
CA ASP A 3 41.05 -37.21 19.91
C ASP A 3 40.42 -35.85 19.59
N HIS A 4 39.90 -35.72 18.37
CA HIS A 4 38.96 -34.67 18.03
C HIS A 4 37.66 -34.98 18.78
N GLU A 5 37.60 -34.54 20.03
CA GLU A 5 36.37 -34.42 20.80
C GLU A 5 35.44 -33.51 19.99
N GLN A 6 34.52 -34.12 19.23
CA GLN A 6 33.47 -33.40 18.54
C GLN A 6 32.62 -32.75 19.62
N MET A 7 32.90 -31.48 19.88
CA MET A 7 32.17 -30.66 20.82
C MET A 7 30.73 -30.57 20.32
N GLU A 8 29.87 -31.40 20.88
CA GLU A 8 28.46 -31.47 20.53
C GLU A 8 27.87 -30.08 20.79
N MET A 9 27.40 -29.43 19.73
CA MET A 9 26.95 -28.04 19.83
C MET A 9 25.66 -27.99 20.64
N ASP A 10 25.70 -27.33 21.80
CA ASP A 10 24.53 -27.09 22.66
C ASP A 10 23.39 -26.45 21.85
N ASP A 11 22.15 -26.83 22.17
CA ASP A 11 20.96 -26.38 21.44
C ASP A 11 20.78 -24.86 21.51
N LYS A 12 21.26 -24.22 22.59
CA LYS A 12 21.31 -22.75 22.67
C LYS A 12 22.24 -22.15 21.62
N ALA A 13 23.37 -22.79 21.34
CA ALA A 13 24.30 -22.35 20.31
C ALA A 13 23.71 -22.57 18.90
N LYS A 14 23.04 -23.72 18.67
CA LYS A 14 22.27 -23.95 17.42
C LYS A 14 21.21 -22.88 17.20
N LEU A 15 20.40 -22.60 18.22
CA LEU A 15 19.36 -21.56 18.17
C LEU A 15 19.95 -20.18 17.88
N ALA A 16 21.05 -19.81 18.55
CA ALA A 16 21.70 -18.52 18.33
C ALA A 16 22.18 -18.35 16.88
N ILE A 17 22.76 -19.40 16.29
CA ILE A 17 23.19 -19.41 14.89
C ILE A 17 21.98 -19.26 13.95
N LEU A 18 20.93 -20.05 14.15
CA LEU A 18 19.73 -19.98 13.32
C LEU A 18 19.05 -18.62 13.42
N GLN A 19 18.98 -18.03 14.62
CA GLN A 19 18.41 -16.70 14.82
C GLN A 19 19.25 -15.60 14.14
N ALA A 20 20.59 -15.73 14.15
CA ALA A 20 21.47 -14.81 13.45
C ALA A 20 21.28 -14.91 11.92
N LEU A 21 21.23 -16.12 11.38
CA LEU A 21 20.95 -16.37 9.96
C LEU A 21 19.57 -15.82 9.57
N TYR A 22 18.53 -16.09 10.35
CA TYR A 22 17.19 -15.56 10.13
C TYR A 22 17.19 -14.04 10.03
N LYS A 23 17.85 -13.32 10.95
CA LYS A 23 17.93 -11.86 10.92
C LYS A 23 18.59 -11.32 9.64
N VAL A 24 19.69 -11.95 9.20
CA VAL A 24 20.40 -11.56 7.98
C VAL A 24 19.52 -11.81 6.75
N ILE A 25 18.91 -12.99 6.65
CA ILE A 25 18.01 -13.36 5.55
C ILE A 25 16.79 -12.43 5.53
N ALA A 26 16.13 -12.22 6.67
CA ALA A 26 14.98 -11.33 6.81
C ALA A 26 15.31 -9.92 6.33
N LYS A 27 16.50 -9.38 6.66
CA LYS A 27 16.95 -8.08 6.15
C LYS A 27 17.11 -8.09 4.63
N ALA A 28 17.65 -9.17 4.06
CA ALA A 28 17.83 -9.30 2.61
C ALA A 28 16.50 -9.42 1.84
N VAL A 29 15.47 -10.01 2.45
CA VAL A 29 14.16 -10.27 1.81
C VAL A 29 13.03 -9.35 2.29
N SER A 30 13.31 -8.39 3.18
CA SER A 30 12.32 -7.44 3.70
C SER A 30 11.76 -6.55 2.60
N THR A 31 10.46 -6.25 2.66
CA THR A 31 9.78 -5.32 1.73
C THR A 31 10.05 -3.84 2.04
N GLY A 32 10.63 -3.52 3.19
CA GLY A 32 10.87 -2.15 3.64
C GLY A 32 12.16 -1.49 3.15
N ASP A 33 13.04 -2.23 2.47
CA ASP A 33 14.32 -1.71 1.99
C ASP A 33 14.45 -1.91 0.47
N LYS A 34 14.50 -0.80 -0.27
CA LYS A 34 14.61 -0.79 -1.73
C LYS A 34 15.97 -1.29 -2.24
N HIS A 35 17.00 -1.30 -1.40
CA HIS A 35 18.36 -1.65 -1.79
C HIS A 35 18.70 -3.12 -1.56
N ASN A 36 17.87 -3.86 -0.81
CA ASN A 36 18.07 -5.29 -0.57
C ASN A 36 17.66 -6.15 -1.79
N LEU A 37 17.75 -7.47 -1.66
CA LEU A 37 17.40 -8.39 -2.76
C LEU A 37 15.91 -8.25 -3.15
N ARG A 38 15.01 -8.24 -2.18
CA ARG A 38 13.56 -8.10 -2.40
C ARG A 38 13.23 -6.81 -3.14
N GLY A 39 13.76 -5.68 -2.67
CA GLY A 39 13.53 -4.36 -3.25
C GLY A 39 13.97 -4.26 -4.72
N ARG A 40 15.14 -4.83 -5.06
CA ARG A 40 15.61 -4.88 -6.46
C ARG A 40 14.72 -5.74 -7.35
N VAL A 41 14.25 -6.88 -6.85
CA VAL A 41 13.35 -7.76 -7.62
C VAL A 41 11.98 -7.09 -7.81
N ASP A 42 11.48 -6.40 -6.77
CA ASP A 42 10.24 -5.63 -6.86
C ASP A 42 10.34 -4.48 -7.85
N ALA A 43 11.45 -3.75 -7.87
CA ALA A 43 11.70 -2.70 -8.84
C ALA A 43 11.62 -3.23 -10.28
N LYS A 44 12.25 -4.38 -10.56
CA LYS A 44 12.20 -5.02 -11.88
C LYS A 44 10.79 -5.43 -12.29
N LEU A 45 9.98 -5.94 -11.36
CA LEU A 45 8.60 -6.30 -11.67
C LEU A 45 7.73 -5.06 -11.93
N ARG A 46 7.95 -3.96 -11.20
CA ARG A 46 7.28 -2.68 -11.49
C ARG A 46 7.66 -2.15 -12.86
N GLU A 47 8.96 -2.16 -13.18
CA GLU A 47 9.45 -1.77 -14.50
C GLU A 47 8.84 -2.63 -15.62
N SER A 48 8.76 -3.95 -15.41
CA SER A 48 8.10 -4.85 -16.38
C SER A 48 6.63 -4.49 -16.55
N TYR A 49 5.90 -4.24 -15.46
CA TYR A 49 4.51 -3.80 -15.52
C TYR A 49 4.33 -2.49 -16.29
N GLU A 50 5.21 -1.52 -16.05
CA GLU A 50 5.19 -0.22 -16.75
C GLU A 50 5.51 -0.35 -18.24
N GLN A 51 6.39 -1.29 -18.61
CA GLN A 51 6.81 -1.50 -20.00
C GLN A 51 5.80 -2.30 -20.83
N ASP A 52 5.26 -3.40 -20.29
CA ASP A 52 4.46 -4.36 -21.07
C ASP A 52 3.22 -4.89 -20.32
N GLY A 53 2.92 -4.39 -19.13
CA GLY A 53 1.79 -4.82 -18.33
C GLY A 53 1.98 -6.15 -17.60
N THR A 54 3.21 -6.70 -17.55
CA THR A 54 3.51 -7.95 -16.85
C THR A 54 3.13 -7.87 -15.37
N LYS A 55 2.16 -8.70 -14.97
CA LYS A 55 1.69 -8.79 -13.58
C LYS A 55 2.37 -9.89 -12.78
N SER A 56 3.11 -10.78 -13.42
CA SER A 56 3.68 -11.95 -12.75
C SER A 56 4.87 -12.54 -13.49
N GLN A 57 5.88 -13.01 -12.74
CA GLN A 57 7.06 -13.69 -13.29
C GLN A 57 7.33 -14.99 -12.51
N ASP A 58 7.70 -16.05 -13.24
CA ASP A 58 8.14 -17.31 -12.66
C ASP A 58 9.49 -17.13 -11.96
N ILE A 59 9.61 -17.63 -10.74
CA ILE A 59 10.91 -17.80 -10.07
C ILE A 59 11.42 -19.18 -10.45
N ARG A 60 12.62 -19.24 -11.06
CA ARG A 60 13.23 -20.49 -11.51
C ARG A 60 14.64 -20.67 -10.96
N ILE A 61 14.98 -21.90 -10.62
CA ILE A 61 16.34 -22.32 -10.25
C ILE A 61 16.70 -23.52 -11.14
N GLY A 62 17.85 -23.46 -11.83
CA GLY A 62 18.25 -24.51 -12.78
C GLY A 62 17.19 -24.81 -13.85
N GLY A 63 16.44 -23.80 -14.29
CA GLY A 63 15.34 -23.94 -15.26
C GLY A 63 14.02 -24.49 -14.70
N LYS A 64 14.00 -25.02 -13.46
CA LYS A 64 12.77 -25.50 -12.80
C LYS A 64 12.04 -24.36 -12.12
N LYS A 65 10.71 -24.30 -12.26
CA LYS A 65 9.86 -23.34 -11.55
C LYS A 65 9.74 -23.72 -10.08
N VAL A 66 10.13 -22.80 -9.20
CA VAL A 66 10.09 -22.97 -7.74
C VAL A 66 9.13 -22.00 -7.07
N GLY A 67 8.61 -21.03 -7.80
CA GLY A 67 7.73 -20.02 -7.25
C GLY A 67 7.29 -18.99 -8.28
N THR A 68 6.68 -17.93 -7.78
CA THR A 68 6.18 -16.81 -8.57
C THR A 68 6.34 -15.52 -7.78
N ILE A 69 6.71 -14.43 -8.46
CA ILE A 69 6.51 -13.08 -7.98
C ILE A 69 5.37 -12.43 -8.75
N SER A 70 4.44 -11.77 -8.06
CA SER A 70 3.27 -11.16 -8.68
C SER A 70 3.03 -9.74 -8.16
N ALA A 71 2.63 -8.85 -9.06
CA ALA A 71 2.25 -7.48 -8.77
C ALA A 71 0.78 -7.42 -8.32
N ILE A 72 0.52 -6.69 -7.25
CA ILE A 72 -0.82 -6.26 -6.86
C ILE A 72 -1.03 -4.89 -7.49
N VAL A 73 -1.86 -4.88 -8.54
CA VAL A 73 -2.21 -3.67 -9.28
C VAL A 73 -3.42 -3.02 -8.62
N LYS A 74 -3.38 -1.69 -8.52
CA LYS A 74 -4.52 -0.87 -8.12
C LYS A 74 -4.86 0.06 -9.26
N ASP A 75 -6.14 0.14 -9.58
CA ASP A 75 -6.68 1.07 -10.56
C ASP A 75 -6.94 2.43 -9.88
N ASP A 76 -6.65 3.50 -10.61
CA ASP A 76 -6.91 4.89 -10.24
C ASP A 76 -7.82 5.53 -11.30
N PRO A 77 -9.11 5.13 -11.32
CA PRO A 77 -10.04 5.57 -12.35
C PRO A 77 -10.28 7.08 -12.26
N PHE A 78 -10.68 7.68 -13.38
CA PHE A 78 -11.23 9.03 -13.33
C PHE A 78 -12.54 9.02 -12.54
N VAL A 79 -12.62 9.91 -11.55
CA VAL A 79 -13.82 10.11 -10.74
C VAL A 79 -14.17 11.59 -10.77
N ASP A 80 -15.29 11.86 -11.44
CA ASP A 80 -15.93 13.18 -11.41
C ASP A 80 -16.61 13.36 -10.06
N HIS A 81 -16.30 14.48 -9.41
CA HIS A 81 -16.95 14.92 -8.19
C HIS A 81 -17.43 16.35 -8.37
N ASP A 82 -18.69 16.54 -8.01
CA ASP A 82 -19.33 17.83 -7.99
C ASP A 82 -19.07 18.42 -6.59
N VAL A 83 -18.34 19.53 -6.52
CA VAL A 83 -17.91 20.18 -5.28
C VAL A 83 -18.65 21.49 -5.14
N PHE A 84 -19.17 21.74 -3.94
CA PHE A 84 -19.74 23.03 -3.58
C PHE A 84 -18.60 24.01 -3.33
N GLU A 85 -18.54 25.07 -4.12
CA GLU A 85 -17.50 26.09 -4.03
C GLU A 85 -18.07 27.46 -3.74
N LEU A 86 -17.37 28.18 -2.87
CA LEU A 86 -17.59 29.59 -2.61
C LEU A 86 -16.68 30.38 -3.56
N VAL A 87 -17.28 31.00 -4.57
CA VAL A 87 -16.58 31.75 -5.63
C VAL A 87 -16.61 33.26 -5.38
N ASP A 88 -17.60 33.75 -4.64
CA ASP A 88 -17.76 35.17 -4.32
C ASP A 88 -18.36 35.34 -2.92
N VAL A 89 -17.49 35.72 -1.99
CA VAL A 89 -17.82 35.84 -0.57
C VAL A 89 -18.78 36.99 -0.31
N ASP A 90 -18.58 38.13 -0.98
CA ASP A 90 -19.37 39.34 -0.78
C ASP A 90 -20.83 39.10 -1.21
N LYS A 91 -21.04 38.36 -2.30
CA LYS A 91 -22.39 37.96 -2.73
C LYS A 91 -23.04 36.97 -1.79
N LEU A 92 -22.28 36.04 -1.22
CA LEU A 92 -22.81 35.10 -0.24
C LEU A 92 -23.26 35.84 1.03
N GLU A 93 -22.47 36.83 1.48
CA GLU A 93 -22.83 37.68 2.62
C GLU A 93 -24.10 38.50 2.35
N GLU A 94 -24.22 39.12 1.17
CA GLU A 94 -25.43 39.85 0.76
C GLU A 94 -26.66 38.94 0.74
N TRP A 95 -26.52 37.76 0.15
CA TRP A 95 -27.59 36.75 0.12
C TRP A 95 -27.97 36.25 1.52
N CYS A 96 -27.02 36.07 2.43
CA CYS A 96 -27.29 35.69 3.82
C CYS A 96 -28.09 36.76 4.57
N VAL A 97 -27.98 38.05 4.21
CA VAL A 97 -28.78 39.12 4.79
C VAL A 97 -30.23 39.08 4.30
N ASP A 98 -30.43 38.65 3.05
CA ASP A 98 -31.75 38.62 2.40
C ASP A 98 -32.54 37.32 2.67
N VAL A 99 -31.86 36.22 2.98
CA VAL A 99 -32.49 34.92 3.27
C VAL A 99 -33.05 34.86 4.69
N ASP A 100 -34.26 34.30 4.80
CA ASP A 100 -35.04 34.22 6.03
C ASP A 100 -34.21 33.74 7.24
N ALA A 101 -34.17 34.59 8.26
CA ALA A 101 -33.34 34.46 9.45
C ALA A 101 -33.63 33.18 10.25
N GLU A 102 -34.78 32.53 10.05
CA GLU A 102 -35.11 31.26 10.72
C GLU A 102 -34.13 30.13 10.38
N TYR A 103 -33.69 30.01 9.11
CA TYR A 103 -32.73 28.97 8.70
C TYR A 103 -31.32 29.26 9.20
N PHE A 104 -30.92 30.53 9.17
CA PHE A 104 -29.62 30.97 9.65
C PHE A 104 -29.50 30.82 11.18
N ALA A 105 -30.57 31.13 11.91
CA ALA A 105 -30.63 30.99 13.36
C ALA A 105 -30.52 29.53 13.83
N ASP A 106 -31.17 28.57 13.15
CA ASP A 106 -31.09 27.14 13.49
C ASP A 106 -29.67 26.58 13.30
N TYR A 107 -28.92 27.11 12.32
CA TYR A 107 -27.55 26.71 12.03
C TYR A 107 -26.50 27.34 12.96
N VAL A 108 -26.58 28.66 13.21
CA VAL A 108 -25.62 29.42 14.03
C VAL A 108 -25.70 29.08 15.52
N MET A 109 -26.82 28.52 16.00
CA MET A 109 -27.00 28.19 17.42
C MET A 109 -26.04 27.08 17.94
N TYR A 110 -25.30 26.39 17.06
CA TYR A 110 -24.53 25.19 17.42
C TYR A 110 -22.99 25.30 17.40
N GLY A 111 -22.35 26.44 17.11
CA GLY A 111 -20.90 26.48 17.25
C GLY A 111 -20.19 27.78 16.90
N THR A 112 -19.23 28.16 17.78
CA THR A 112 -18.19 29.14 17.49
C THR A 112 -17.09 28.49 16.65
N MET A 113 -17.13 28.71 15.33
CA MET A 113 -16.01 28.49 14.41
C MET A 113 -15.76 29.75 13.59
N ASP A 114 -14.64 29.78 12.87
CA ASP A 114 -14.24 30.90 11.99
C ASP A 114 -15.43 31.31 11.10
N ALA A 115 -15.69 32.62 11.02
CA ALA A 115 -16.89 33.14 10.36
C ALA A 115 -16.97 32.69 8.89
N PHE A 116 -15.81 32.51 8.25
CA PHE A 116 -15.70 32.10 6.86
C PHE A 116 -16.11 30.65 6.60
N GLU A 117 -15.63 29.70 7.41
CA GLU A 117 -16.02 28.28 7.29
C GLU A 117 -17.50 28.11 7.62
N THR A 118 -18.00 28.87 8.60
CA THR A 118 -19.39 28.85 9.04
C THR A 118 -20.35 29.31 7.93
N LEU A 119 -20.00 30.35 7.15
CA LEU A 119 -20.82 30.84 6.04
C LEU A 119 -20.90 29.84 4.88
N ARG A 120 -19.75 29.27 4.47
CA ARG A 120 -19.73 28.26 3.41
C ARG A 120 -20.54 27.01 3.81
N ASP A 121 -20.37 26.55 5.05
CA ASP A 121 -21.03 25.34 5.52
C ASP A 121 -22.55 25.57 5.71
N PHE A 122 -22.98 26.78 6.08
CA PHE A 122 -24.40 27.19 6.06
C PHE A 122 -24.97 27.17 4.64
N ALA A 123 -24.27 27.77 3.68
CA ALA A 123 -24.68 27.82 2.28
C ALA A 123 -24.84 26.40 1.70
N GLN A 124 -23.90 25.51 2.00
CA GLN A 124 -23.97 24.10 1.61
C GLN A 124 -25.15 23.37 2.27
N TYR A 125 -25.40 23.64 3.56
CA TYR A 125 -26.55 23.08 4.28
C TYR A 125 -27.89 23.53 3.66
N TYR A 126 -28.04 24.83 3.41
CA TYR A 126 -29.22 25.40 2.77
C TYR A 126 -29.47 24.73 1.41
N PHE A 127 -28.46 24.72 0.53
CA PHE A 127 -28.53 24.06 -0.77
C PHE A 127 -28.96 22.59 -0.67
N THR A 128 -28.43 21.86 0.32
CA THR A 128 -28.79 20.45 0.55
C THR A 128 -30.25 20.26 0.98
N LYS A 129 -30.85 21.25 1.65
CA LYS A 129 -32.23 21.19 2.16
C LYS A 129 -33.26 21.71 1.16
N THR A 130 -32.94 22.78 0.44
CA THR A 130 -33.87 23.49 -0.44
C THR A 130 -33.67 23.15 -1.92
N GLY A 131 -32.46 22.73 -2.31
CA GLY A 131 -32.05 22.57 -3.70
C GLY A 131 -31.76 23.88 -4.42
N GLU A 132 -31.86 25.02 -3.72
CA GLU A 132 -31.63 26.35 -4.27
C GLU A 132 -30.17 26.78 -4.01
N MET A 133 -29.47 27.21 -5.06
CA MET A 133 -28.07 27.61 -4.99
C MET A 133 -27.97 29.00 -4.36
N PRO A 134 -27.23 29.15 -3.23
CA PRO A 134 -26.92 30.46 -2.66
C PRO A 134 -26.10 31.31 -3.62
N ASP A 135 -26.32 32.63 -3.62
CA ASP A 135 -25.49 33.51 -4.43
C ASP A 135 -24.03 33.47 -3.94
N GLY A 136 -23.11 33.66 -4.88
CA GLY A 136 -21.68 33.54 -4.63
C GLY A 136 -21.17 32.11 -4.46
N CYS A 137 -22.05 31.10 -4.57
CA CYS A 137 -21.67 29.69 -4.60
C CYS A 137 -21.94 29.07 -5.97
N GLU A 138 -21.20 28.01 -6.30
CA GLU A 138 -21.45 27.18 -7.46
C GLU A 138 -21.16 25.70 -7.20
N ILE A 139 -21.66 24.84 -8.08
CA ILE A 139 -21.18 23.45 -8.18
C ILE A 139 -20.10 23.41 -9.25
N ALA A 140 -18.86 23.27 -8.82
CA ALA A 140 -17.73 23.04 -9.71
C ALA A 140 -17.52 21.53 -9.87
N ARG A 141 -17.36 21.09 -11.13
CA ARG A 141 -17.03 19.69 -11.43
C ARG A 141 -15.52 19.52 -11.52
N TYR A 142 -14.99 18.65 -10.66
CA TYR A 142 -13.60 18.26 -10.66
C TYR A 142 -13.47 16.80 -11.06
N THR A 143 -12.50 16.52 -11.92
CA THR A 143 -12.08 15.14 -12.20
C THR A 143 -10.84 14.84 -11.39
N SER A 144 -10.93 13.85 -10.50
CA SER A 144 -9.77 13.28 -9.80
C SER A 144 -9.35 11.96 -10.42
N GLY A 145 -8.15 11.50 -10.07
CA GLY A 145 -7.56 10.28 -10.59
C GLY A 145 -6.76 10.49 -11.88
N SER A 146 -5.92 9.51 -12.20
CA SER A 146 -5.03 9.54 -13.37
C SER A 146 -5.57 8.74 -14.57
N GLY A 147 -6.66 7.99 -14.38
CA GLY A 147 -7.16 7.02 -15.35
C GLY A 147 -6.18 5.88 -15.61
N SER A 148 -5.19 5.69 -14.73
CA SER A 148 -4.11 4.73 -14.89
C SER A 148 -4.16 3.65 -13.81
N SER A 149 -3.47 2.54 -14.07
CA SER A 149 -3.27 1.47 -13.11
C SER A 149 -1.81 1.48 -12.67
N TYR A 150 -1.54 1.24 -11.39
CA TYR A 150 -0.18 1.20 -10.86
C TYR A 150 0.04 -0.01 -9.95
N VAL A 151 1.30 -0.42 -9.81
CA VAL A 151 1.68 -1.50 -8.89
C VAL A 151 1.71 -0.98 -7.45
N LYS A 152 0.69 -1.31 -6.66
CA LYS A 152 0.60 -0.97 -5.23
C LYS A 152 1.65 -1.72 -4.41
N SER A 153 1.80 -3.02 -4.66
CA SER A 153 2.74 -3.88 -3.94
C SER A 153 3.05 -5.13 -4.76
N THR A 154 3.94 -5.98 -4.25
CA THR A 154 4.27 -7.27 -4.86
C THR A 154 4.17 -8.37 -3.82
N THR A 155 3.93 -9.60 -4.29
CA THR A 155 3.90 -10.81 -3.47
C THR A 155 4.87 -11.83 -4.04
N VAL A 156 5.56 -12.55 -3.17
CA VAL A 156 6.43 -13.67 -3.55
C VAL A 156 5.90 -14.92 -2.89
N ARG A 157 5.73 -15.96 -3.70
CA ARG A 157 5.41 -17.31 -3.24
C ARG A 157 6.50 -18.23 -3.75
N VAL A 158 7.18 -18.90 -2.83
CA VAL A 158 8.23 -19.87 -3.13
C VAL A 158 7.88 -21.15 -2.40
N ASP A 159 8.02 -22.26 -3.10
CA ASP A 159 7.84 -23.60 -2.57
C ASP A 159 9.21 -24.14 -2.10
N PRO A 160 9.42 -24.29 -0.78
CA PRO A 160 10.71 -24.73 -0.23
C PRO A 160 11.16 -26.09 -0.77
N GLN A 161 10.22 -27.03 -0.95
CA GLN A 161 10.52 -28.36 -1.46
C GLN A 161 10.97 -28.28 -2.92
N LYS A 162 10.30 -27.49 -3.77
CA LYS A 162 10.74 -27.28 -5.16
C LYS A 162 12.11 -26.60 -5.22
N VAL A 163 12.41 -25.68 -4.30
CA VAL A 163 13.76 -25.08 -4.20
C VAL A 163 14.80 -26.15 -3.87
N TYR A 164 14.52 -27.02 -2.90
CA TYR A 164 15.41 -28.12 -2.56
C TYR A 164 15.60 -29.08 -3.74
N GLU A 165 14.54 -29.49 -4.44
CA GLU A 165 14.63 -30.38 -5.61
C GLU A 165 15.33 -29.75 -6.82
N ALA A 166 15.31 -28.42 -6.92
CA ALA A 166 15.98 -27.68 -7.99
C ALA A 166 17.45 -27.39 -7.69
N ALA A 167 17.78 -27.08 -6.43
CA ALA A 167 19.09 -26.58 -6.02
C ALA A 167 19.89 -27.57 -5.16
N GLY A 168 19.28 -28.66 -4.69
CA GLY A 168 19.70 -29.41 -3.49
C GLY A 168 21.15 -29.87 -3.45
N ARG A 169 21.81 -30.13 -4.59
CA ARG A 169 23.23 -30.50 -4.62
C ARG A 169 24.17 -29.30 -4.48
N GLU A 170 23.73 -28.11 -4.85
CA GLU A 170 24.49 -26.85 -4.84
C GLU A 170 24.26 -26.05 -3.54
N LEU A 171 23.25 -26.40 -2.75
CA LEU A 171 22.97 -25.74 -1.48
C LEU A 171 24.00 -26.15 -0.40
N PRO A 172 24.42 -25.22 0.47
CA PRO A 172 25.15 -25.55 1.69
C PRO A 172 24.39 -26.58 2.54
N SER A 173 25.10 -27.46 3.25
CA SER A 173 24.51 -28.55 4.05
C SER A 173 23.47 -28.06 5.06
N ILE A 174 23.74 -26.94 5.73
CA ILE A 174 22.81 -26.33 6.70
C ILE A 174 21.52 -25.83 6.04
N THR A 175 21.59 -25.34 4.80
CA THR A 175 20.42 -24.88 4.05
C THR A 175 19.57 -26.05 3.57
N ARG A 176 20.20 -27.17 3.22
CA ARG A 176 19.48 -28.41 2.89
C ARG A 176 18.70 -28.93 4.09
N ALA A 177 19.36 -29.06 5.24
CA ALA A 177 18.72 -29.53 6.48
C ALA A 177 17.51 -28.65 6.85
N LEU A 178 17.64 -27.32 6.75
CA LEU A 178 16.53 -26.39 7.02
C LEU A 178 15.35 -26.53 6.05
N LEU A 179 15.59 -26.91 4.79
CA LEU A 179 14.54 -27.09 3.79
C LEU A 179 13.90 -28.47 3.83
N THR A 180 14.57 -29.48 4.40
CA THR A 180 14.06 -30.85 4.53
C THR A 180 13.40 -31.11 5.88
N ASP A 181 13.94 -30.60 6.99
CA ASP A 181 13.40 -30.83 8.34
C ASP A 181 12.20 -29.92 8.67
N GLY A 182 12.04 -28.81 7.95
CA GLY A 182 10.92 -27.88 8.13
C GLY A 182 9.68 -28.21 7.29
N GLY A 183 9.65 -29.36 6.61
CA GLY A 183 8.61 -29.78 5.66
C GLY A 183 7.68 -30.90 6.14
N ASP A 184 7.92 -31.46 7.32
CA ASP A 184 7.06 -32.48 7.93
C ASP A 184 6.05 -31.84 8.91
N GLU A 185 4.97 -31.26 8.36
CA GLU A 185 3.62 -31.17 8.97
C GLU A 185 2.53 -31.24 7.89
#